data_AF-F5YRH0-F1
#
_entry.id   AF-F5YRH0-F1
#
_cell.length_a   1.000
_cell.length_b   1.000
_cell.length_c   1.000
_cell.angle_alpha   90.00
_cell.angle_beta   90.00
_cell.angle_gamma   90.00
#
_symmetry.space_group_name_H-M   'P 1'
#
loop_
_entity.id
_entity.type
_entity.pdbx_description
1 polymer ?
#
loop_
_entity_poly.entity_id
_entity_poly.type
_entity_poly.pdbx_seq_one_letter_code
_entity_poly.pdbx_strand_id
1 'polypeptide(L)'
;MNRAVNDILNMRHLFIINPVSFGRRTDMDAVMLDIENCFAELGLQDYAFFVSRFPRDAIGEIRRFAGEAGEKKTIRIYAVGGDGILFDCLNGVIGLENAELAAVPYGNSNDFVRAFGEGKEALFRDIKKQAVSPVILTDVIFCGNNYALNTCTIGMEAYAVHKAAELHALYTPYLTKFSHPIRKALYDFTFFWAGVISAFTPSIIKQKYSITIDGEEFSGNYATINIANGPCYGGDKKAAIAAMPDDGLLDVLLFNSTNSLNVIRIGTGYLYGKYRKFPSYITYKRATEVTVRSEKPLVLQLDGEIFLDTNITAKIIPQAVKIAAPGGSVYERRAVLHE
;
A
#
# COMPACT_ATOMS: atom_id res chain seq x y z
N MET A 1 -33.79 -12.19 14.56
CA MET A 1 -32.31 -12.30 14.65
C MET A 1 -31.77 -12.17 13.24
N ASN A 2 -31.02 -11.10 12.97
CA ASN A 2 -30.80 -10.53 11.64
C ASN A 2 -29.92 -11.41 10.74
N ARG A 3 -30.28 -11.49 9.45
CA ARG A 3 -29.50 -12.14 8.36
C ARG A 3 -28.01 -11.79 8.41
N ALA A 4 -27.69 -10.51 8.67
CA ALA A 4 -26.31 -10.03 8.83
C ALA A 4 -25.52 -10.71 9.96
N VAL A 5 -26.15 -11.06 11.08
CA VAL A 5 -25.48 -11.76 12.19
C VAL A 5 -25.20 -13.22 11.81
N ASN A 6 -26.16 -13.88 11.14
CA ASN A 6 -25.97 -15.24 10.64
C ASN A 6 -24.90 -15.30 9.53
N ASP A 7 -24.83 -14.27 8.67
CA ASP A 7 -23.82 -14.17 7.62
C ASP A 7 -22.41 -14.03 8.22
N ILE A 8 -22.26 -13.24 9.29
CA ILE A 8 -21.00 -13.10 10.03
C ILE A 8 -20.62 -14.41 10.75
N LEU A 9 -21.57 -15.07 11.43
CA LEU A 9 -21.31 -16.35 12.11
C LEU A 9 -20.96 -17.49 11.15
N ASN A 10 -21.34 -17.39 9.87
CA ASN A 10 -21.06 -18.38 8.84
C ASN A 10 -19.81 -18.04 8.01
N MET A 11 -19.08 -16.99 8.35
CA MET A 11 -17.83 -16.60 7.69
C MET A 11 -16.65 -17.43 8.22
N ARG A 12 -15.61 -17.65 7.40
CA ARG A 12 -14.30 -18.13 7.89
C ARG A 12 -13.32 -16.98 7.95
N HIS A 13 -12.50 -16.95 9.00
CA HIS A 13 -11.57 -15.86 9.24
C HIS A 13 -10.12 -16.37 9.19
N LEU A 14 -9.25 -15.70 8.45
CA LEU A 14 -7.83 -16.04 8.42
C LEU A 14 -7.00 -14.80 8.76
N PHE A 15 -6.24 -14.90 9.84
CA PHE A 15 -5.31 -13.87 10.27
C PHE A 15 -3.93 -14.16 9.71
N ILE A 16 -3.49 -13.35 8.75
CA ILE A 16 -2.15 -13.36 8.19
C ILE A 16 -1.29 -12.40 8.99
N ILE A 17 -0.33 -12.92 9.74
CA ILE A 17 0.49 -12.15 10.68
C ILE A 17 1.90 -12.02 10.16
N ASN A 18 2.39 -10.78 10.02
CA ASN A 18 3.79 -10.52 9.73
C ASN A 18 4.58 -10.28 11.03
N PRO A 19 5.45 -11.22 11.45
CA PRO A 19 6.21 -11.08 12.70
C PRO A 19 7.16 -9.88 12.71
N VAL A 20 7.64 -9.42 11.54
CA VAL A 20 8.56 -8.28 11.42
C VAL A 20 7.88 -6.95 11.74
N SER A 21 6.54 -6.89 11.69
CA SER A 21 5.77 -5.71 12.09
C SER A 21 5.80 -5.49 13.61
N PHE A 22 6.26 -6.47 14.39
CA PHE A 22 6.30 -6.39 15.84
C PHE A 22 7.73 -6.14 16.34
N GLY A 23 7.85 -5.32 17.39
CA GLY A 23 9.13 -5.07 18.06
C GLY A 23 9.67 -6.34 18.70
N ARG A 24 8.81 -7.02 19.49
CA ARG A 24 9.11 -8.27 20.19
C ARG A 24 8.05 -9.32 19.87
N ARG A 25 8.44 -10.59 19.98
CA ARG A 25 7.53 -11.73 19.84
C ARG A 25 6.35 -11.65 20.81
N THR A 26 6.58 -11.21 22.04
CA THR A 26 5.54 -11.02 23.07
C THR A 26 4.48 -10.01 22.67
N ASP A 27 4.85 -8.99 21.89
CA ASP A 27 3.88 -7.97 21.43
C ASP A 27 2.96 -8.59 20.36
N MET A 28 3.47 -9.47 19.51
CA MET A 28 2.68 -10.24 18.55
C MET A 28 1.77 -11.26 19.25
N ASP A 29 2.31 -12.02 20.22
CA ASP A 29 1.54 -13.03 20.96
C ASP A 29 0.39 -12.36 21.75
N ALA A 30 0.59 -11.15 22.28
CA ALA A 30 -0.46 -10.36 22.93
C ALA A 30 -1.60 -9.98 21.95
N VAL A 31 -1.27 -9.64 20.70
CA VAL A 31 -2.26 -9.35 19.65
C VAL A 31 -3.02 -10.61 19.25
N MET A 32 -2.35 -11.75 19.13
CA MET A 32 -3.01 -13.03 18.87
C MET A 32 -4.00 -13.39 19.98
N LEU A 33 -3.60 -13.23 21.25
CA LEU A 33 -4.47 -13.46 22.40
C LEU A 33 -5.67 -12.48 22.43
N ASP A 34 -5.46 -11.21 22.09
CA ASP A 34 -6.54 -10.23 21.97
C ASP A 34 -7.56 -10.62 20.87
N ILE A 35 -7.07 -11.12 19.74
CA ILE A 35 -7.93 -11.64 18.66
C ILE A 35 -8.77 -12.82 19.16
N GLU A 36 -8.16 -13.79 19.84
CA GLU A 36 -8.86 -14.95 20.40
C GLU A 36 -9.95 -14.53 21.40
N ASN A 37 -9.63 -13.62 22.32
CA ASN A 37 -10.59 -13.09 23.29
C ASN A 37 -11.75 -12.36 22.58
N CYS A 38 -11.44 -11.52 21.60
CA CYS A 38 -12.46 -10.80 20.82
C CYS A 38 -13.38 -11.77 20.07
N PHE A 39 -12.83 -12.82 19.46
CA PHE A 39 -13.60 -13.81 18.72
C PHE A 39 -14.45 -14.68 19.63
N ALA A 40 -13.93 -15.08 20.80
CA ALA A 40 -14.70 -15.78 21.83
C ALA A 40 -15.90 -14.96 22.32
N GLU A 41 -15.71 -13.66 22.59
CA GLU A 41 -16.80 -12.75 22.98
C GLU A 41 -17.86 -12.57 21.88
N LEU A 42 -17.46 -12.59 20.62
CA LEU A 42 -18.36 -12.50 19.47
C LEU A 42 -19.03 -13.84 19.10
N GLY A 43 -18.61 -14.96 19.72
CA GLY A 43 -19.07 -16.30 19.37
C GLY A 43 -18.56 -16.79 18.01
N LEU A 44 -17.47 -16.22 17.50
CA LEU A 44 -16.85 -16.61 16.23
C LEU A 44 -15.81 -17.71 16.46
N GLN A 45 -16.04 -18.88 15.87
CA GLN A 45 -15.22 -20.08 16.10
C GLN A 45 -14.44 -20.55 14.86
N ASP A 46 -14.84 -20.18 13.65
CA ASP A 46 -14.18 -20.59 12.41
C ASP A 46 -13.10 -19.57 12.02
N TYR A 47 -11.99 -19.58 12.76
CA TYR A 47 -10.83 -18.76 12.46
C TYR A 47 -9.52 -19.54 12.53
N ALA A 48 -8.52 -19.06 11.81
CA ALA A 48 -7.17 -19.60 11.80
C ALA A 48 -6.11 -18.48 11.79
N PHE A 49 -4.91 -18.83 12.23
CA PHE A 49 -3.74 -17.97 12.16
C PHE A 49 -2.71 -18.55 11.18
N PHE A 50 -2.11 -17.68 10.38
CA PHE A 50 -0.93 -17.98 9.59
C PHE A 50 0.14 -16.92 9.85
N VAL A 51 1.30 -17.35 10.33
CA VAL A 51 2.45 -16.46 10.55
C VAL A 51 3.35 -16.52 9.33
N SER A 52 3.44 -15.41 8.60
CA SER A 52 4.28 -15.29 7.40
C SER A 52 5.76 -15.45 7.77
N ARG A 53 6.49 -16.17 6.91
CA ARG A 53 7.90 -16.53 7.10
C ARG A 53 8.81 -15.81 6.11
N PHE A 54 8.31 -15.52 4.91
CA PHE A 54 9.06 -14.84 3.86
C PHE A 54 8.09 -14.11 2.91
N PRO A 55 8.56 -13.09 2.16
CA PRO A 55 7.70 -12.33 1.26
C PRO A 55 6.92 -13.24 0.30
N ARG A 56 5.64 -12.92 0.07
CA ARG A 56 4.69 -13.62 -0.81
C ARG A 56 4.19 -14.98 -0.35
N ASP A 57 4.60 -15.51 0.80
CA ASP A 57 4.15 -16.83 1.26
C ASP A 57 2.66 -16.87 1.63
N ALA A 58 2.12 -15.74 2.10
CA ALA A 58 0.71 -15.61 2.45
C ALA A 58 -0.24 -15.78 1.25
N ILE A 59 0.20 -15.47 0.02
CA ILE A 59 -0.64 -15.61 -1.19
C ILE A 59 -1.11 -17.05 -1.35
N GLY A 60 -0.17 -18.01 -1.28
CA GLY A 60 -0.49 -19.43 -1.43
C GLY A 60 -1.39 -19.95 -0.31
N GLU A 61 -1.15 -19.49 0.91
CA GLU A 61 -1.97 -19.86 2.07
C GLU A 61 -3.41 -19.35 1.94
N ILE A 62 -3.61 -18.09 1.53
CA ILE A 62 -4.94 -17.52 1.32
C ILE A 62 -5.70 -18.32 0.26
N ARG A 63 -5.04 -18.69 -0.85
CA ARG A 63 -5.65 -19.51 -1.91
C ARG A 63 -6.02 -20.90 -1.41
N ARG A 64 -5.17 -21.55 -0.60
CA ARG A 64 -5.46 -22.83 0.05
C ARG A 64 -6.68 -22.71 0.97
N PHE A 65 -6.68 -21.73 1.86
CA PHE A 65 -7.76 -21.48 2.80
C PHE A 65 -9.10 -21.21 2.10
N ALA A 66 -9.08 -20.43 1.00
CA ALA A 66 -10.25 -20.18 0.17
C ALA A 66 -10.78 -21.45 -0.49
N GLY A 67 -9.89 -22.29 -1.04
CA GLY A 67 -10.26 -23.58 -1.63
C GLY A 67 -10.93 -24.52 -0.62
N GLU A 68 -10.44 -24.55 0.62
CA GLU A 68 -11.03 -25.33 1.72
C GLU A 68 -12.38 -24.79 2.19
N ALA A 69 -12.60 -23.48 2.12
CA ALA A 69 -13.88 -22.86 2.45
C ALA A 69 -14.97 -23.15 1.40
N GLY A 70 -14.56 -23.27 0.13
CA GLY A 70 -15.45 -23.37 -1.03
C GLY A 70 -16.12 -22.04 -1.39
N GLU A 71 -16.62 -21.93 -2.61
CA GLU A 71 -17.10 -20.67 -3.21
C GLU A 71 -18.31 -20.04 -2.49
N LYS A 72 -19.11 -20.84 -1.79
CA LYS A 72 -20.35 -20.37 -1.14
C LYS A 72 -20.12 -19.75 0.24
N LYS A 73 -18.95 -19.96 0.84
CA LYS A 73 -18.67 -19.51 2.21
C LYS A 73 -17.79 -18.27 2.15
N THR A 74 -18.27 -17.15 2.68
CA THR A 74 -17.47 -15.92 2.75
C THR A 74 -16.23 -16.16 3.60
N ILE A 75 -15.09 -15.67 3.14
CA ILE A 75 -13.85 -15.65 3.89
C ILE A 75 -13.42 -14.20 4.12
N ARG A 76 -12.92 -13.90 5.31
CA ARG A 76 -12.29 -12.60 5.61
C ARG A 76 -10.84 -12.82 6.01
N ILE A 77 -9.96 -12.19 5.22
CA ILE A 77 -8.51 -12.25 5.39
C ILE A 77 -8.06 -10.99 6.11
N TYR A 78 -7.41 -11.15 7.25
CA TYR A 78 -6.91 -10.05 8.07
C TYR A 78 -5.39 -9.93 7.86
N ALA A 79 -4.96 -8.85 7.23
CA ALA A 79 -3.57 -8.48 7.09
C ALA A 79 -3.09 -7.80 8.39
N VAL A 80 -2.48 -8.58 9.29
CA VAL A 80 -1.95 -8.10 10.58
C VAL A 80 -0.48 -7.74 10.43
N GLY A 81 -0.22 -6.47 10.13
CA GLY A 81 1.12 -5.95 9.87
C GLY A 81 1.12 -4.63 9.11
N GLY A 82 2.19 -4.38 8.36
CA GLY A 82 2.31 -3.20 7.48
C GLY A 82 1.87 -3.42 6.03
N ASP A 83 2.20 -2.46 5.17
CA ASP A 83 1.78 -2.45 3.76
C ASP A 83 2.24 -3.69 2.97
N GLY A 84 3.43 -4.24 3.27
CA GLY A 84 3.91 -5.46 2.59
C GLY A 84 3.03 -6.70 2.83
N ILE A 85 2.54 -6.94 4.06
CA ILE A 85 1.64 -8.07 4.30
C ILE A 85 0.24 -7.81 3.75
N LEU A 86 -0.19 -6.55 3.74
CA LEU A 86 -1.43 -6.13 3.08
C LEU A 86 -1.36 -6.35 1.57
N PHE A 87 -0.22 -6.07 0.95
CA PHE A 87 0.06 -6.31 -0.46
C PHE A 87 0.03 -7.81 -0.80
N ASP A 88 0.59 -8.68 0.05
CA ASP A 88 0.45 -10.13 -0.11
C ASP A 88 -1.01 -10.58 0.02
N CYS A 89 -1.72 -10.07 1.03
CA CYS A 89 -3.11 -10.43 1.23
C CYS A 89 -4.00 -10.01 0.06
N LEU A 90 -3.80 -8.80 -0.47
CA LEU A 90 -4.47 -8.30 -1.67
C LEU A 90 -4.29 -9.26 -2.85
N ASN A 91 -3.04 -9.60 -3.17
CA ASN A 91 -2.73 -10.49 -4.29
C ASN A 91 -3.25 -11.93 -4.05
N GLY A 92 -3.43 -12.33 -2.78
CA GLY A 92 -4.08 -13.58 -2.39
C GLY A 92 -5.61 -13.57 -2.55
N VAL A 93 -6.29 -12.44 -2.33
CA VAL A 93 -7.75 -12.36 -2.39
C VAL A 93 -8.31 -11.96 -3.75
N ILE A 94 -7.57 -11.20 -4.55
CA ILE A 94 -8.07 -10.72 -5.85
C ILE A 94 -8.52 -11.90 -6.74
N GLY A 95 -9.70 -11.77 -7.33
CA GLY A 95 -10.34 -12.82 -8.13
C GLY A 95 -11.10 -13.88 -7.33
N LEU A 96 -11.16 -13.79 -6.00
CA LEU A 96 -12.05 -14.59 -5.16
C LEU A 96 -13.31 -13.79 -4.83
N GLU A 97 -14.45 -14.15 -5.43
CA GLU A 97 -15.70 -13.39 -5.26
C GLU A 97 -16.25 -13.40 -3.83
N ASN A 98 -15.94 -14.45 -3.06
CA ASN A 98 -16.34 -14.66 -1.67
C ASN A 98 -15.29 -14.18 -0.66
N ALA A 99 -14.22 -13.50 -1.09
CA ALA A 99 -13.17 -13.01 -0.19
C ALA A 99 -13.33 -11.53 0.15
N GLU A 100 -13.01 -11.21 1.40
CA GLU A 100 -12.95 -9.87 1.96
C GLU A 100 -11.58 -9.65 2.59
N LEU A 101 -11.07 -8.43 2.51
CA LEU A 101 -9.76 -8.04 3.03
C LEU A 101 -9.91 -7.03 4.15
N ALA A 102 -9.27 -7.29 5.29
CA ALA A 102 -9.21 -6.40 6.43
C ALA A 102 -7.76 -5.99 6.72
N ALA A 103 -7.50 -4.69 6.80
CA ALA A 103 -6.17 -4.17 7.17
C ALA A 103 -6.09 -3.94 8.69
N VAL A 104 -5.15 -4.60 9.37
CA VAL A 104 -4.90 -4.41 10.81
C VAL A 104 -3.49 -3.81 10.97
N PRO A 105 -3.37 -2.47 11.05
CA PRO A 105 -2.14 -1.74 10.75
C PRO A 105 -1.14 -1.79 11.91
N TYR A 106 -0.20 -2.74 11.87
CA TYR A 106 0.94 -2.84 12.80
C TYR A 106 2.27 -2.43 12.14
N GLY A 107 2.25 -1.92 10.91
CA GLY A 107 3.45 -1.46 10.21
C GLY A 107 3.88 -0.03 10.56
N ASN A 108 4.98 0.42 9.93
CA ASN A 108 5.53 1.76 10.13
C ASN A 108 4.76 2.87 9.37
N SER A 109 4.31 2.59 8.14
CA SER A 109 3.66 3.53 7.22
C SER A 109 2.13 3.44 7.25
N ASN A 110 1.60 2.23 7.01
CA ASN A 110 0.17 1.91 6.97
C ASN A 110 -0.61 2.81 5.99
N ASP A 111 -0.08 2.97 4.79
CA ASP A 111 -0.50 3.98 3.82
C ASP A 111 -1.98 3.84 3.43
N PHE A 112 -2.43 2.60 3.24
CA PHE A 112 -3.81 2.34 2.81
C PHE A 112 -4.85 2.82 3.83
N VAL A 113 -4.62 2.58 5.13
CA VAL A 113 -5.56 2.99 6.20
C VAL A 113 -5.70 4.51 6.26
N ARG A 114 -4.66 5.24 5.84
CA ARG A 114 -4.68 6.70 5.82
C ARG A 114 -5.67 7.25 4.80
N ALA A 115 -6.08 6.49 3.78
CA ALA A 115 -7.11 6.91 2.83
C ALA A 115 -8.46 7.22 3.53
N PHE A 116 -8.74 6.56 4.65
CA PHE A 116 -9.96 6.73 5.47
C PHE A 116 -9.91 7.94 6.42
N GLY A 117 -8.77 8.63 6.49
CA GLY A 117 -8.59 9.81 7.33
C GLY A 117 -7.48 9.68 8.36
N GLU A 118 -7.03 10.83 8.87
CA GLU A 118 -6.03 10.87 9.93
C GLU A 118 -6.61 10.32 11.26
N GLY A 119 -5.77 9.63 12.03
CA GLY A 119 -6.16 9.06 13.33
C GLY A 119 -7.07 7.82 13.27
N LYS A 120 -7.36 7.28 12.08
CA LYS A 120 -8.20 6.08 11.92
C LYS A 120 -7.50 4.77 12.26
N GLU A 121 -6.19 4.74 12.43
CA GLU A 121 -5.46 3.48 12.72
C GLU A 121 -6.02 2.71 13.92
N ALA A 122 -6.39 3.40 15.01
CA ALA A 122 -6.97 2.75 16.19
C ALA A 122 -8.30 2.05 15.88
N LEU A 123 -9.09 2.61 14.96
CA LEU A 123 -10.34 2.01 14.48
C LEU A 123 -10.07 0.73 13.68
N PHE A 124 -9.01 0.72 12.87
CA PHE A 124 -8.60 -0.46 12.08
C PHE A 124 -7.90 -1.54 12.92
N ARG A 125 -7.33 -1.18 14.07
CA ARG A 125 -6.78 -2.14 15.05
C ARG A 125 -7.84 -2.78 15.95
N ASP A 126 -9.07 -2.25 15.98
CA ASP A 126 -10.17 -2.81 16.77
C ASP A 126 -10.72 -4.08 16.12
N ILE A 127 -10.30 -5.24 16.63
CA ILE A 127 -10.62 -6.56 16.07
C ILE A 127 -12.12 -6.83 16.09
N LYS A 128 -12.84 -6.41 17.13
CA LYS A 128 -14.29 -6.60 17.22
C LYS A 128 -14.99 -5.85 16.11
N LYS A 129 -14.62 -4.58 15.90
CA LYS A 129 -15.17 -3.80 14.79
C LYS A 129 -14.80 -4.40 13.45
N GLN A 130 -13.54 -4.80 13.25
CA GLN A 130 -13.10 -5.46 12.02
C GLN A 130 -13.88 -6.74 11.71
N ALA A 131 -14.18 -7.57 12.72
CA ALA A 131 -14.92 -8.81 12.55
C ALA A 131 -16.35 -8.60 12.03
N VAL A 132 -17.03 -7.55 12.49
CA VAL A 132 -18.43 -7.27 12.12
C VAL A 132 -18.57 -6.14 11.10
N SER A 133 -17.44 -5.68 10.53
CA SER A 133 -17.43 -4.54 9.63
C SER A 133 -18.24 -4.80 8.36
N PRO A 134 -19.00 -3.80 7.86
CA PRO A 134 -19.43 -3.82 6.47
C PRO A 134 -18.21 -3.81 5.55
N VAL A 135 -18.44 -4.18 4.29
CA VAL A 135 -17.43 -4.06 3.25
C VAL A 135 -17.72 -2.87 2.35
N ILE A 136 -16.66 -2.23 1.88
CA ILE A 136 -16.69 -1.27 0.79
C ILE A 136 -15.95 -1.86 -0.41
N LEU A 137 -16.32 -1.42 -1.62
CA LEU A 137 -15.63 -1.79 -2.83
C LEU A 137 -14.50 -0.82 -3.08
N THR A 138 -13.36 -1.36 -3.49
CA THR A 138 -12.11 -0.62 -3.61
C THR A 138 -11.48 -0.92 -4.95
N ASP A 139 -11.09 0.14 -5.64
CA ASP A 139 -10.34 0.07 -6.88
C ASP A 139 -8.88 -0.30 -6.58
N VAL A 140 -8.22 -0.94 -7.53
CA VAL A 140 -6.82 -1.34 -7.40
C VAL A 140 -6.05 -1.04 -8.67
N ILE A 141 -4.75 -0.79 -8.53
CA ILE A 141 -3.82 -0.72 -9.65
C ILE A 141 -3.42 -2.15 -10.01
N PHE A 142 -3.62 -2.55 -11.27
CA PHE A 142 -3.03 -3.76 -11.84
C PHE A 142 -1.80 -3.38 -12.67
N CYS A 143 -0.64 -3.93 -12.33
CA CYS A 143 0.61 -3.65 -13.04
C CYS A 143 1.51 -4.90 -13.09
N GLY A 144 1.92 -5.29 -14.30
CA GLY A 144 2.62 -6.55 -14.53
C GLY A 144 1.69 -7.72 -14.18
N ASN A 145 2.02 -8.44 -13.11
CA ASN A 145 1.21 -9.56 -12.57
C ASN A 145 0.74 -9.32 -11.14
N ASN A 146 0.82 -8.07 -10.65
CA ASN A 146 0.54 -7.74 -9.27
C ASN A 146 -0.52 -6.63 -9.18
N TYR A 147 -1.17 -6.60 -8.02
CA TYR A 147 -2.15 -5.58 -7.65
C TYR A 147 -1.60 -4.71 -6.53
N ALA A 148 -1.94 -3.41 -6.53
CA ALA A 148 -1.60 -2.45 -5.48
C ALA A 148 -2.82 -1.59 -5.11
N LEU A 149 -2.91 -1.21 -3.84
CA LEU A 149 -3.97 -0.34 -3.30
C LEU A 149 -3.61 1.15 -3.41
N ASN A 150 -2.34 1.53 -3.19
CA ASN A 150 -2.00 2.95 -3.11
C ASN A 150 -1.28 3.44 -4.35
N THR A 151 -0.12 2.89 -4.69
CA THR A 151 0.77 3.50 -5.69
C THR A 151 1.54 2.50 -6.53
N CYS A 152 1.77 2.89 -7.79
CA CYS A 152 2.80 2.39 -8.66
C CYS A 152 3.73 3.56 -8.99
N THR A 153 4.94 3.60 -8.42
CA THR A 153 5.90 4.68 -8.72
C THR A 153 7.15 4.16 -9.40
N ILE A 154 7.74 5.00 -10.26
CA ILE A 154 8.88 4.68 -11.12
C ILE A 154 9.92 5.79 -11.00
N GLY A 155 11.20 5.41 -11.06
CA GLY A 155 12.32 6.35 -11.05
C GLY A 155 12.83 6.60 -9.63
N MET A 156 13.08 7.86 -9.28
CA MET A 156 13.74 8.25 -8.04
C MET A 156 13.02 7.74 -6.79
N GLU A 157 11.69 7.78 -6.77
CA GLU A 157 10.91 7.35 -5.61
C GLU A 157 11.01 5.84 -5.37
N ALA A 158 10.85 5.02 -6.42
CA ALA A 158 11.04 3.57 -6.34
C ALA A 158 12.49 3.19 -6.02
N TYR A 159 13.46 3.91 -6.60
CA TYR A 159 14.87 3.71 -6.27
C TYR A 159 15.19 4.04 -4.81
N ALA A 160 14.54 5.06 -4.24
CA ALA A 160 14.69 5.39 -2.82
C ALA A 160 14.12 4.29 -1.92
N VAL A 161 13.00 3.65 -2.28
CA VAL A 161 12.50 2.46 -1.55
C VAL A 161 13.51 1.33 -1.60
N HIS A 162 14.02 1.01 -2.79
CA HIS A 162 14.98 -0.05 -2.99
C HIS A 162 16.25 0.19 -2.16
N LYS A 163 16.80 1.41 -2.21
CA LYS A 163 17.98 1.80 -1.41
C LYS A 163 17.70 1.83 0.08
N ALA A 164 16.53 2.29 0.51
CA ALA A 164 16.17 2.28 1.91
C ALA A 164 16.06 0.85 2.44
N ALA A 165 15.49 -0.09 1.67
CA ALA A 165 15.41 -1.50 2.03
C ALA A 165 16.80 -2.13 2.18
N GLU A 166 17.71 -1.89 1.23
CA GLU A 166 19.11 -2.34 1.31
C GLU A 166 19.81 -1.81 2.57
N LEU A 167 19.72 -0.50 2.82
CA LEU A 167 20.34 0.14 3.99
C LEU A 167 19.70 -0.37 5.30
N HIS A 168 18.38 -0.46 5.34
CA HIS A 168 17.64 -0.92 6.51
C HIS A 168 18.01 -2.35 6.88
N ALA A 169 18.18 -3.24 5.90
CA ALA A 169 18.59 -4.62 6.13
C ALA A 169 19.96 -4.73 6.83
N LEU A 170 20.89 -3.80 6.56
CA LEU A 170 22.23 -3.81 7.17
C LEU A 170 22.19 -3.59 8.68
N TYR A 171 21.26 -2.76 9.18
CA TYR A 171 21.23 -2.41 10.59
C TYR A 171 20.04 -3.00 11.38
N THR A 172 19.00 -3.49 10.70
CA THR A 172 17.79 -4.07 11.33
C THR A 172 18.09 -5.08 12.44
N PRO A 173 19.04 -6.03 12.28
CA PRO A 173 19.31 -7.03 13.32
C PRO A 173 19.72 -6.41 14.67
N TYR A 174 20.35 -5.24 14.64
CA TYR A 174 20.81 -4.53 15.83
C TYR A 174 19.71 -3.67 16.48
N LEU A 175 18.57 -3.48 15.80
CA LEU A 175 17.51 -2.60 16.27
C LEU A 175 16.41 -3.27 17.09
N THR A 176 16.45 -4.59 17.20
CA THR A 176 15.42 -5.40 17.90
C THR A 176 15.24 -5.00 19.37
N LYS A 177 16.28 -4.40 19.98
CA LYS A 177 16.27 -3.94 21.39
C LYS A 177 15.63 -2.57 21.59
N PHE A 178 15.41 -1.79 20.54
CA PHE A 178 14.84 -0.45 20.66
C PHE A 178 13.31 -0.47 20.61
N SER A 179 12.71 0.51 21.29
CA SER A 179 11.27 0.73 21.24
C SER A 179 10.81 1.13 19.84
N HIS A 180 9.53 0.87 19.55
CA HIS A 180 8.91 1.19 18.26
C HIS A 180 9.16 2.64 17.79
N PRO A 181 9.03 3.70 18.64
CA PRO A 181 9.29 5.07 18.21
C PRO A 181 10.71 5.30 17.69
N ILE A 182 11.72 4.69 18.33
CA ILE A 182 13.13 4.82 17.92
C ILE A 182 13.37 4.11 16.60
N ARG A 183 12.82 2.89 16.45
CA ARG A 183 12.92 2.12 15.20
C ARG A 183 12.26 2.87 14.04
N LYS A 184 11.09 3.47 14.27
CA LYS A 184 10.41 4.30 13.28
C LYS A 184 11.23 5.53 12.90
N ALA A 185 11.78 6.26 13.87
CA ALA A 185 12.61 7.44 13.58
C ALA A 185 13.83 7.10 12.71
N LEU A 186 14.50 5.98 12.99
CA LEU A 186 15.64 5.52 12.19
C LEU A 186 15.21 5.01 10.80
N TYR A 187 14.05 4.35 10.70
CA TYR A 187 13.44 4.00 9.42
C TYR A 187 13.19 5.26 8.57
N ASP A 188 12.50 6.27 9.12
CA ASP A 188 12.20 7.53 8.43
C ASP A 188 13.48 8.26 8.00
N PHE A 189 14.50 8.27 8.85
CA PHE A 189 15.82 8.84 8.55
C PHE A 189 16.51 8.14 7.37
N THR A 190 16.48 6.81 7.33
CA THR A 190 17.06 6.04 6.22
C THR A 190 16.33 6.28 4.91
N PHE A 191 15.00 6.38 4.94
CA PHE A 191 14.22 6.77 3.75
C PHE A 191 14.56 8.17 3.26
N PHE A 192 14.74 9.12 4.17
CA PHE A 192 15.17 10.48 3.80
C PHE A 192 16.52 10.47 3.08
N TRP A 193 17.53 9.80 3.64
CA TRP A 193 18.85 9.72 3.02
C TRP A 193 18.87 8.92 1.72
N ALA A 194 18.10 7.83 1.64
CA ALA A 194 17.92 7.10 0.39
C ALA A 194 17.33 8.00 -0.70
N GLY A 195 16.36 8.86 -0.36
CA GLY A 195 15.82 9.88 -1.26
C GLY A 195 16.88 10.90 -1.72
N VAL A 196 17.72 11.39 -0.79
CA VAL A 196 18.83 12.30 -1.13
C VAL A 196 19.82 11.62 -2.08
N ILE A 197 20.28 10.40 -1.76
CA ILE A 197 21.18 9.62 -2.62
C ILE A 197 20.57 9.42 -4.01
N SER A 198 19.28 9.07 -4.07
CA SER A 198 18.53 8.89 -5.31
C SER A 198 18.52 10.17 -6.16
N ALA A 199 18.31 11.33 -5.54
CA ALA A 199 18.32 12.62 -6.23
C ALA A 199 19.70 12.99 -6.81
N PHE A 200 20.79 12.53 -6.19
CA PHE A 200 22.15 12.72 -6.66
C PHE A 200 22.64 11.61 -7.61
N THR A 201 21.80 10.63 -7.95
CA THR A 201 22.15 9.54 -8.87
C THR A 201 21.68 9.88 -10.30
N PRO A 202 22.57 10.32 -11.21
CA PRO A 202 22.13 10.87 -12.50
C PRO A 202 21.43 9.87 -13.40
N SER A 203 21.81 8.59 -13.33
CA SER A 203 21.17 7.51 -14.08
C SER A 203 19.70 7.29 -13.70
N ILE A 204 19.31 7.71 -12.49
CA ILE A 204 17.94 7.59 -11.98
C ILE A 204 17.13 8.82 -12.32
N ILE A 205 17.62 10.01 -11.97
CA ILE A 205 16.83 11.24 -12.15
C ILE A 205 16.80 11.76 -13.59
N LYS A 206 17.71 11.33 -14.48
CA LYS A 206 17.78 11.77 -15.89
C LYS A 206 17.42 10.67 -16.88
N GLN A 207 16.76 9.60 -16.42
CA GLN A 207 16.34 8.53 -17.30
C GLN A 207 15.22 9.00 -18.24
N LYS A 208 15.31 8.60 -19.50
CA LYS A 208 14.32 8.90 -20.53
C LYS A 208 13.24 7.83 -20.51
N TYR A 209 11.99 8.25 -20.56
CA TYR A 209 10.82 7.39 -20.65
C TYR A 209 9.93 7.80 -21.82
N SER A 210 9.27 6.81 -22.42
CA SER A 210 8.11 6.99 -23.28
C SER A 210 6.88 6.55 -22.50
N ILE A 211 5.90 7.44 -22.37
CA ILE A 211 4.75 7.26 -21.50
C ILE A 211 3.49 7.50 -22.33
N THR A 212 2.54 6.58 -22.24
CA THR A 212 1.21 6.73 -22.84
C THR A 212 0.20 6.80 -21.70
N ILE A 213 -0.62 7.85 -21.65
CA ILE A 213 -1.69 8.04 -20.65
C ILE A 213 -3.01 8.12 -21.40
N ASP A 214 -3.87 7.10 -21.31
CA ASP A 214 -5.13 7.00 -22.05
C ASP A 214 -4.99 7.38 -23.56
N GLY A 215 -3.87 6.99 -24.18
CA GLY A 215 -3.56 7.26 -25.59
C GLY A 215 -2.82 8.59 -25.86
N GLU A 216 -2.66 9.47 -24.88
CA GLU A 216 -1.83 10.68 -24.98
C GLU A 216 -0.35 10.32 -24.74
N GLU A 217 0.51 10.68 -25.69
CA GLU A 217 1.93 10.34 -25.67
C GLU A 217 2.78 11.43 -25.02
N PHE A 218 3.66 11.02 -24.11
CA PHE A 218 4.67 11.84 -23.46
C PHE A 218 6.04 11.18 -23.63
N SER A 219 7.06 11.99 -23.90
CA SER A 219 8.43 11.49 -24.00
C SER A 219 9.39 12.52 -23.43
N GLY A 220 10.25 12.09 -22.51
CA GLY A 220 11.17 13.00 -21.86
C GLY A 220 11.97 12.34 -20.75
N ASN A 221 12.79 13.15 -20.08
CA ASN A 221 13.51 12.73 -18.90
C ASN A 221 12.64 13.03 -17.67
N TYR A 222 12.36 12.03 -16.86
CA TYR A 222 11.56 12.15 -15.65
C TYR A 222 12.36 11.73 -14.44
N ALA A 223 12.28 12.52 -13.36
CA ALA A 223 12.85 12.15 -12.07
C ALA A 223 11.98 11.10 -11.37
N THR A 224 10.67 11.28 -11.42
CA THR A 224 9.68 10.37 -10.85
C THR A 224 8.44 10.33 -11.72
N ILE A 225 7.84 9.15 -11.87
CA ILE A 225 6.48 8.97 -12.38
C ILE A 225 5.70 8.33 -11.24
N ASN A 226 4.66 8.99 -10.75
CA ASN A 226 3.77 8.43 -9.72
C ASN A 226 2.39 8.19 -10.33
N ILE A 227 1.93 6.94 -10.26
CA ILE A 227 0.61 6.50 -10.68
C ILE A 227 -0.11 6.04 -9.41
N ALA A 228 -1.06 6.83 -8.93
CA ALA A 228 -1.68 6.63 -7.62
C ALA A 228 -3.17 6.29 -7.72
N ASN A 229 -3.60 5.40 -6.83
CA ASN A 229 -5.00 5.11 -6.50
C ASN A 229 -5.31 5.58 -5.06
N GLY A 230 -4.30 5.53 -4.18
CA GLY A 230 -4.38 6.03 -2.81
C GLY A 230 -3.71 7.40 -2.64
N PRO A 231 -4.15 8.20 -1.64
CA PRO A 231 -3.68 9.57 -1.45
C PRO A 231 -2.29 9.67 -0.78
N CYS A 232 -1.86 8.60 -0.12
CA CYS A 232 -0.69 8.56 0.75
C CYS A 232 0.30 7.50 0.32
N TYR A 233 1.58 7.75 0.63
CA TYR A 233 2.67 6.81 0.45
C TYR A 233 3.78 7.07 1.49
N GLY A 234 4.39 6.03 2.04
CA GLY A 234 5.50 6.13 3.00
C GLY A 234 5.17 6.94 4.25
N GLY A 235 3.96 6.78 4.79
CA GLY A 235 3.41 7.45 5.98
C GLY A 235 2.61 8.71 5.65
N ASP A 236 3.08 9.85 6.14
CA ASP A 236 2.39 11.14 6.02
C ASP A 236 2.62 11.85 4.66
N LYS A 237 3.26 11.19 3.69
CA LYS A 237 3.54 11.83 2.39
C LYS A 237 2.30 11.73 1.51
N LYS A 238 1.83 12.89 1.10
CA LYS A 238 0.55 13.17 0.44
C LYS A 238 0.76 13.45 -1.04
N ALA A 239 1.64 12.67 -1.69
CA ALA A 239 2.12 12.94 -3.04
C ALA A 239 0.98 13.10 -4.05
N ALA A 240 -0.02 12.21 -3.99
CA ALA A 240 -1.23 12.25 -4.81
C ALA A 240 -2.46 12.53 -3.95
N ILE A 241 -2.43 13.63 -3.19
CA ILE A 241 -3.46 13.96 -2.17
C ILE A 241 -4.93 13.89 -2.65
N ALA A 242 -5.17 14.04 -3.95
CA ALA A 242 -6.49 14.01 -4.59
C ALA A 242 -7.00 12.59 -4.92
N ALA A 243 -6.11 11.58 -4.92
CA ALA A 243 -6.42 10.22 -5.33
C ALA A 243 -7.48 9.59 -4.42
N MET A 244 -8.41 8.87 -5.03
CA MET A 244 -9.56 8.25 -4.37
C MET A 244 -9.62 6.77 -4.74
N PRO A 245 -9.59 5.85 -3.76
CA PRO A 245 -9.62 4.41 -4.05
C PRO A 245 -10.97 3.84 -4.51
N ASP A 246 -11.91 4.69 -4.96
CA ASP A 246 -13.30 4.32 -5.26
C ASP A 246 -13.92 5.15 -6.41
N ASP A 247 -13.12 5.84 -7.23
CA ASP A 247 -13.62 6.67 -8.33
C ASP A 247 -13.21 6.23 -9.74
N GLY A 248 -12.60 5.04 -9.85
CA GLY A 248 -12.27 4.38 -11.10
C GLY A 248 -11.15 5.04 -11.88
N LEU A 249 -10.32 5.87 -11.25
CA LEU A 249 -9.28 6.65 -11.91
C LEU A 249 -7.94 6.56 -11.18
N LEU A 250 -6.86 6.61 -11.96
CA LEU A 250 -5.50 6.83 -11.50
C LEU A 250 -5.19 8.32 -11.49
N ASP A 251 -4.50 8.77 -10.46
CA ASP A 251 -3.91 10.09 -10.34
C ASP A 251 -2.44 10.00 -10.74
N VAL A 252 -2.09 10.59 -11.89
CA VAL A 252 -0.78 10.45 -12.54
C VAL A 252 0.01 11.75 -12.41
N LEU A 253 1.18 11.68 -11.79
CA LEU A 253 2.11 12.79 -11.59
C LEU A 253 3.41 12.50 -12.32
N LEU A 254 3.66 13.23 -13.41
CA LEU A 254 4.92 13.17 -14.16
C LEU A 254 5.84 14.28 -13.67
N PHE A 255 6.88 13.93 -12.92
CA PHE A 255 7.87 14.88 -12.41
C PHE A 255 9.10 14.92 -13.33
N ASN A 256 9.20 16.00 -14.11
CA ASN A 256 10.29 16.24 -15.05
C ASN A 256 11.66 16.27 -14.37
N SER A 257 12.65 15.71 -15.05
CA SER A 257 14.05 15.76 -14.64
C SER A 257 14.60 17.19 -14.64
N THR A 258 15.41 17.53 -13.63
CA THR A 258 16.14 18.80 -13.55
C THR A 258 17.55 18.58 -12.98
N ASN A 259 18.09 19.51 -12.19
CA ASN A 259 19.29 19.27 -11.38
C ASN A 259 18.90 18.74 -9.99
N SER A 260 19.81 18.00 -9.34
CA SER A 260 19.54 17.31 -8.08
C SER A 260 18.99 18.21 -6.96
N LEU A 261 19.50 19.45 -6.83
CA LEU A 261 19.01 20.39 -5.82
C LEU A 261 17.57 20.84 -6.09
N ASN A 262 17.22 21.09 -7.36
CA ASN A 262 15.85 21.38 -7.74
C ASN A 262 14.93 20.18 -7.54
N VAL A 263 15.40 18.96 -7.85
CA VAL A 263 14.65 17.73 -7.59
C VAL A 263 14.34 17.59 -6.10
N ILE A 264 15.30 17.85 -5.20
CA ILE A 264 15.09 17.79 -3.75
C ILE A 264 14.08 18.87 -3.30
N ARG A 265 14.24 20.11 -3.76
CA ARG A 265 13.38 21.24 -3.38
C ARG A 265 11.93 21.02 -3.81
N ILE A 266 11.73 20.67 -5.08
CA ILE A 266 10.41 20.41 -5.66
C ILE A 266 9.83 19.12 -5.09
N GLY A 267 10.65 18.07 -5.00
CA GLY A 267 10.29 16.77 -4.43
C GLY A 267 9.76 16.88 -3.00
N THR A 268 10.38 17.72 -2.16
CA THR A 268 9.87 18.01 -0.82
C THR A 268 8.45 18.57 -0.86
N GLY A 269 8.18 19.56 -1.73
CA GLY A 269 6.84 20.11 -1.89
C GLY A 269 5.83 19.08 -2.42
N TYR A 270 6.23 18.29 -3.42
CA TYR A 270 5.46 17.18 -3.97
C TYR A 270 5.07 16.16 -2.89
N LEU A 271 6.01 15.73 -2.03
CA LEU A 271 5.73 14.78 -0.93
C LEU A 271 4.69 15.31 0.07
N TYR A 272 4.50 16.62 0.18
CA TYR A 272 3.46 17.23 1.01
C TYR A 272 2.21 17.66 0.21
N GLY A 273 1.99 17.10 -0.98
CA GLY A 273 0.81 17.35 -1.80
C GLY A 273 0.76 18.73 -2.44
N LYS A 274 1.89 19.45 -2.50
CA LYS A 274 1.99 20.80 -3.09
C LYS A 274 2.46 20.77 -4.54
N TYR A 275 2.21 19.68 -5.27
CA TYR A 275 2.66 19.53 -6.66
C TYR A 275 2.11 20.62 -7.58
N ARG A 276 0.91 21.15 -7.31
CA ARG A 276 0.30 22.27 -8.05
C ARG A 276 1.11 23.58 -7.97
N LYS A 277 2.03 23.73 -7.00
CA LYS A 277 2.96 24.87 -6.94
C LYS A 277 4.09 24.82 -7.97
N PHE A 278 4.25 23.68 -8.66
CA PHE A 278 5.33 23.44 -9.59
C PHE A 278 4.82 23.00 -10.98
N PRO A 279 3.89 23.73 -11.61
CA PRO A 279 3.25 23.30 -12.85
C PRO A 279 4.24 23.17 -14.03
N SER A 280 5.35 23.90 -14.00
CA SER A 280 6.43 23.77 -15.00
C SER A 280 7.25 22.48 -14.87
N TYR A 281 7.13 21.78 -13.74
CA TYR A 281 7.94 20.60 -13.42
C TYR A 281 7.12 19.35 -13.19
N ILE A 282 5.87 19.48 -12.73
CA ILE A 282 5.00 18.35 -12.43
C ILE A 282 3.73 18.49 -13.28
N THR A 283 3.53 17.52 -14.17
CA THR A 283 2.28 17.36 -14.91
C THR A 283 1.36 16.45 -14.11
N TYR A 284 0.12 16.87 -13.90
CA TYR A 284 -0.93 16.07 -13.27
C TYR A 284 -1.98 15.67 -14.31
N LYS A 285 -2.34 14.40 -14.34
CA LYS A 285 -3.39 13.84 -15.20
C LYS A 285 -4.22 12.84 -14.40
N ARG A 286 -5.46 12.64 -14.83
CA ARG A 286 -6.28 11.50 -14.39
C ARG A 286 -6.42 10.54 -15.55
N ALA A 287 -6.35 9.25 -15.29
CA ALA A 287 -6.33 8.24 -16.34
C ALA A 287 -6.90 6.91 -15.90
N THR A 288 -7.24 6.04 -16.85
CA THR A 288 -7.58 4.64 -16.57
C THR A 288 -6.42 3.69 -16.83
N GLU A 289 -5.51 4.07 -17.72
CA GLU A 289 -4.37 3.26 -18.15
C GLU A 289 -3.14 4.12 -18.40
N VAL A 290 -2.00 3.66 -17.89
CA VAL A 290 -0.68 4.29 -18.09
C VAL A 290 0.32 3.23 -18.50
N THR A 291 0.91 3.38 -19.69
CA THR A 291 2.04 2.56 -20.14
C THR A 291 3.33 3.35 -20.01
N VAL A 292 4.37 2.75 -19.43
CA VAL A 292 5.69 3.36 -19.30
C VAL A 292 6.74 2.44 -19.90
N ARG A 293 7.53 2.98 -20.82
CA ARG A 293 8.62 2.29 -21.52
C ARG A 293 9.94 3.00 -21.33
N SER A 294 11.01 2.23 -21.25
CA SER A 294 12.37 2.73 -21.19
C SER A 294 13.33 1.72 -21.83
N GLU A 295 14.38 2.22 -22.49
CA GLU A 295 15.45 1.38 -23.05
C GLU A 295 16.31 0.71 -21.95
N LYS A 296 16.42 1.37 -20.79
CA LYS A 296 17.09 0.82 -19.61
C LYS A 296 16.08 0.24 -18.64
N PRO A 297 16.46 -0.75 -17.81
CA PRO A 297 15.60 -1.21 -16.73
C PRO A 297 15.08 -0.04 -15.91
N LEU A 298 13.76 0.05 -15.76
CA LEU A 298 13.10 0.96 -14.84
C LEU A 298 12.91 0.25 -13.50
N VAL A 299 13.22 0.96 -12.42
CA VAL A 299 12.89 0.53 -11.06
C VAL A 299 11.48 1.02 -10.79
N LEU A 300 10.58 0.10 -10.51
CA LEU A 300 9.23 0.42 -10.06
C LEU A 300 8.96 -0.16 -8.68
N GLN A 301 8.07 0.49 -7.94
CA GLN A 301 7.55 -0.01 -6.67
C GLN A 301 6.03 -0.06 -6.74
N LEU A 302 5.44 -1.13 -6.19
CA LEU A 302 4.01 -1.29 -5.97
C LEU A 302 3.79 -1.44 -4.47
N ASP A 303 3.18 -0.44 -3.82
CA ASP A 303 2.92 -0.41 -2.37
C ASP A 303 4.13 -0.81 -1.48
N GLY A 304 5.32 -0.40 -1.89
CA GLY A 304 6.59 -0.66 -1.21
C GLY A 304 7.38 -1.87 -1.74
N GLU A 305 6.78 -2.71 -2.58
CA GLU A 305 7.44 -3.88 -3.16
C GLU A 305 8.12 -3.53 -4.49
N ILE A 306 9.39 -3.93 -4.64
CA ILE A 306 10.24 -3.53 -5.77
C ILE A 306 10.19 -4.53 -6.92
N PHE A 307 10.05 -4.01 -8.13
CA PHE A 307 10.14 -4.77 -9.37
C PHE A 307 11.07 -4.06 -10.37
N LEU A 308 11.57 -4.82 -11.33
CA LEU A 308 12.38 -4.34 -12.44
C LEU A 308 11.74 -4.78 -13.75
N ASP A 309 11.61 -3.84 -14.69
CA ASP A 309 11.09 -4.12 -16.02
C ASP A 309 11.65 -3.08 -17.02
N THR A 310 11.21 -3.12 -18.26
CA THR A 310 11.48 -2.11 -19.30
C THR A 310 10.20 -1.58 -19.93
N ASN A 311 9.07 -2.30 -19.79
CA ASN A 311 7.78 -1.93 -20.33
C ASN A 311 6.66 -2.40 -19.39
N ILE A 312 6.07 -1.45 -18.67
CA ILE A 312 4.96 -1.73 -17.76
C ILE A 312 3.70 -1.04 -18.23
N THR A 313 2.56 -1.62 -17.90
CA THR A 313 1.26 -0.97 -18.03
C THR A 313 0.53 -1.08 -16.70
N ALA A 314 0.21 0.06 -16.11
CA ALA A 314 -0.60 0.18 -14.92
C ALA A 314 -2.03 0.54 -15.33
N LYS A 315 -3.01 -0.28 -14.91
CA LYS A 315 -4.43 -0.07 -15.19
C LYS A 315 -5.20 -0.01 -13.90
N ILE A 316 -6.20 0.86 -13.81
CA ILE A 316 -7.16 0.80 -12.72
C ILE A 316 -8.16 -0.34 -12.97
N ILE A 317 -8.41 -1.13 -11.94
CA ILE A 317 -9.47 -2.13 -11.92
C ILE A 317 -10.50 -1.66 -10.90
N PRO A 318 -11.64 -1.09 -11.34
CA PRO A 318 -12.65 -0.58 -10.44
C PRO A 318 -13.26 -1.69 -9.59
N GLN A 319 -13.52 -1.39 -8.31
CA GLN A 319 -14.26 -2.23 -7.36
C GLN A 319 -13.71 -3.67 -7.25
N ALA A 320 -12.39 -3.83 -7.43
CA ALA A 320 -11.75 -5.14 -7.56
C ALA A 320 -11.67 -5.92 -6.25
N VAL A 321 -11.71 -5.25 -5.11
CA VAL A 321 -11.59 -5.90 -3.78
C VAL A 321 -12.62 -5.36 -2.79
N LYS A 322 -13.15 -6.26 -1.95
CA LYS A 322 -14.02 -5.93 -0.82
C LYS A 322 -13.16 -5.66 0.41
N ILE A 323 -13.18 -4.44 0.91
CA ILE A 323 -12.40 -4.03 2.09
C ILE A 323 -13.32 -3.90 3.31
N ALA A 324 -12.96 -4.55 4.41
CA ALA A 324 -13.63 -4.37 5.70
C ALA A 324 -13.41 -2.93 6.21
N ALA A 325 -14.52 -2.23 6.48
CA ALA A 325 -14.55 -0.83 6.86
C ALA A 325 -15.08 -0.66 8.31
N PRO A 326 -14.20 -0.74 9.33
CA PRO A 326 -14.61 -0.69 10.73
C PRO A 326 -15.29 0.62 11.10
N GLY A 327 -16.39 0.51 11.85
CA GLY A 327 -17.21 1.65 12.24
C GLY A 327 -17.94 2.33 11.07
N GLY A 328 -18.08 1.65 9.92
CA GLY A 328 -18.67 2.24 8.72
C GLY A 328 -17.79 3.34 8.12
N SER A 329 -16.47 3.20 8.24
CA SER A 329 -15.52 4.15 7.67
C SER A 329 -15.68 4.22 6.15
N VAL A 330 -15.51 5.43 5.61
CA VAL A 330 -15.51 5.69 4.17
C VAL A 330 -14.21 6.38 3.80
N TYR A 331 -13.85 6.35 2.52
CA TYR A 331 -12.70 7.12 2.04
C TYR A 331 -12.93 8.62 2.26
N GLU A 332 -11.90 9.30 2.76
CA GLU A 332 -11.97 10.74 2.99
C GLU A 332 -11.45 11.47 1.75
N ARG A 333 -12.31 12.25 1.10
CA ARG A 333 -11.88 13.14 0.02
C ARG A 333 -11.08 14.30 0.61
N ARG A 334 -9.87 14.52 0.10
CA ARG A 334 -8.98 15.59 0.58
C ARG A 334 -8.93 16.72 -0.44
N ALA A 335 -9.03 17.95 0.05
CA ALA A 335 -8.80 19.12 -0.79
C ALA A 335 -7.34 19.16 -1.23
N VAL A 336 -7.10 19.50 -2.50
CA VAL A 336 -5.74 19.75 -2.95
C VAL A 336 -5.26 21.03 -2.31
N LEU A 337 -4.10 20.98 -1.65
CA LEU A 337 -3.55 22.13 -0.96
C LEU A 337 -3.29 23.27 -1.97
N HIS A 338 -3.98 24.40 -1.75
CA HIS A 338 -3.96 25.63 -2.56
C HIS A 338 -4.82 25.64 -3.84
N GLU A 339 -6.07 25.21 -3.74
CA GLU A 339 -7.14 25.83 -4.55
C GLU A 339 -7.41 27.28 -4.13
#